data_AF-R6A1F1-F1
#
_entry.id   AF-R6A1F1-F1
#
_cell.length_a   1.000
_cell.length_b   1.000
_cell.length_c   1.000
_cell.angle_alpha   90.00
_cell.angle_beta   90.00
_cell.angle_gamma   90.00
#
_symmetry.space_group_name_H-M   'P 1'
#
loop_
_entity.id
_entity.type
_entity.pdbx_description
1 polymer ?
#
loop_
_entity_poly.entity_id
_entity_poly.type
_entity_poly.pdbx_seq_one_letter_code
_entity_poly.pdbx_strand_id
1 'polypeptide(L)'
;MDIDKELEDLFDDPLLDISEKEKSLFDIPEDMQKAQAGRTQPDHYAQRKVCEDFAAFQPGFLKVHQELKEGKRSLVKTSKTDSMQQGAYYVVDGQLLYLASIGEQMTASNGTKDGRTRCIFENGTETDILLQTLRRNVMESGYAITATQEEEDNVFKNPDGVEDGDKVTGYIYILSSLSNNPEIRMYDNLYKIGFTINSVEERVANAANEPTYLMAPVKVEASYKIVNMNSHVFETLVHQVLDAVQLQLTVTDNDGNVHHPQEWYVVPLPVVNTIIEKIVNGSITKYTYNPALQCLEKRIVKAESTFNTTGMKVLSLIIKKCYFDDIMSGEKKIEYRELKQTTLKKYTFIDESDGKRYLKRYDALRLFVGYNKDRESALVQVVDTTYDDEHSVVEYHLGSILEHVKP
;
A
#
# COMPACT_ATOMS: atom_id res chain seq x y z
N MET A 1 -29.94 -42.67 -19.69
CA MET A 1 -29.77 -41.57 -20.65
C MET A 1 -28.52 -41.89 -21.41
N ASP A 2 -28.67 -42.09 -22.71
CA ASP A 2 -27.60 -42.53 -23.59
C ASP A 2 -26.90 -41.25 -24.06
N ILE A 3 -25.81 -40.88 -23.37
CA ILE A 3 -25.11 -39.59 -23.54
C ILE A 3 -24.63 -39.42 -24.99
N ASP A 4 -24.26 -40.52 -25.64
CA ASP A 4 -23.85 -40.52 -27.04
C ASP A 4 -24.99 -40.12 -27.98
N LYS A 5 -26.22 -40.46 -27.61
CA LYS A 5 -27.42 -40.12 -28.38
C LYS A 5 -27.87 -38.67 -28.17
N GLU A 6 -27.70 -38.15 -26.96
CA GLU A 6 -27.91 -36.72 -26.68
C GLU A 6 -26.83 -35.84 -27.33
N LEU A 7 -25.60 -36.35 -27.49
CA LEU A 7 -24.54 -35.67 -28.23
C LEU A 7 -24.82 -35.69 -29.75
N GLU A 8 -25.26 -36.82 -30.30
CA GLU A 8 -25.68 -36.90 -31.71
C GLU A 8 -26.84 -35.93 -32.01
N ASP A 9 -27.87 -35.89 -31.15
CA ASP A 9 -28.99 -34.95 -31.29
C ASP A 9 -28.55 -33.47 -31.16
N LEU A 10 -27.47 -33.18 -30.42
CA LEU A 10 -26.89 -31.82 -30.30
C LEU A 10 -26.09 -31.41 -31.55
N PHE A 11 -25.41 -32.36 -32.19
CA PHE A 11 -24.61 -32.11 -33.40
C PHE A 11 -25.45 -32.08 -34.68
N ASP A 12 -26.63 -32.69 -34.69
CA ASP A 12 -27.61 -32.64 -35.79
C ASP A 12 -28.55 -31.40 -35.71
N ASP A 13 -28.22 -30.40 -34.89
CA ASP A 13 -29.00 -29.15 -34.82
C ASP A 13 -28.81 -28.32 -36.11
N PRO A 14 -29.90 -27.95 -36.83
CA PRO A 14 -29.83 -27.09 -38.01
C PRO A 14 -29.24 -25.68 -37.75
N LEU A 15 -29.03 -25.27 -36.49
CA LEU A 15 -28.25 -24.09 -36.11
C LEU A 15 -26.72 -24.27 -36.29
N LEU A 16 -26.21 -25.51 -36.35
CA LEU A 16 -24.80 -25.83 -36.58
C LEU A 16 -24.47 -26.05 -38.06
N ASP A 17 -25.47 -26.02 -38.94
CA ASP A 17 -25.30 -26.14 -40.39
C ASP A 17 -24.88 -24.78 -40.98
N ILE A 18 -23.65 -24.40 -40.67
CA ILE A 18 -23.04 -23.12 -41.02
C ILE A 18 -22.59 -23.18 -42.48
N SER A 19 -23.03 -22.20 -43.29
CA SER A 19 -22.67 -22.13 -44.71
C SER A 19 -21.15 -21.92 -44.90
N GLU A 20 -20.58 -22.34 -46.05
CA GLU A 20 -19.13 -22.15 -46.30
C GLU A 20 -18.67 -20.69 -46.20
N LYS A 21 -19.55 -19.71 -46.46
CA LYS A 21 -19.27 -18.27 -46.29
C LYS A 21 -19.16 -17.83 -44.83
N GLU A 22 -19.82 -18.52 -43.92
CA GLU A 22 -19.73 -18.24 -42.49
C GLU A 22 -18.54 -18.96 -41.86
N LYS A 23 -18.12 -20.10 -42.42
CA LYS A 23 -16.84 -20.74 -42.06
C LYS A 23 -15.64 -19.83 -42.36
N SER A 24 -15.68 -19.07 -43.46
CA SER A 24 -14.61 -18.11 -43.78
C SER A 24 -14.53 -16.90 -42.85
N LEU A 25 -15.51 -16.67 -41.96
CA LEU A 25 -15.40 -15.65 -40.91
C LEU A 25 -14.47 -16.09 -39.76
N PHE A 26 -14.26 -17.40 -39.61
CA PHE A 26 -13.34 -17.98 -38.63
C PHE A 26 -11.93 -18.19 -39.18
N ASP A 27 -11.74 -17.98 -40.49
CA ASP A 27 -10.41 -17.98 -41.10
C ASP A 27 -9.63 -16.77 -40.58
N ILE A 28 -8.49 -17.05 -39.95
CA ILE A 28 -7.61 -16.02 -39.39
C ILE A 28 -7.04 -15.21 -40.56
N PRO A 29 -7.28 -13.88 -40.64
CA PRO A 29 -6.75 -13.03 -41.70
C PRO A 29 -5.23 -13.14 -41.82
N GLU A 30 -4.70 -13.09 -43.05
CA GLU A 30 -3.25 -13.21 -43.33
C GLU A 30 -2.39 -12.23 -42.52
N ASP A 31 -2.94 -11.06 -42.19
CA ASP A 31 -2.30 -10.02 -41.40
C ASP A 31 -2.07 -10.46 -39.94
N MET A 32 -3.01 -11.24 -39.37
CA MET A 32 -2.87 -11.84 -38.04
C MET A 32 -1.93 -13.05 -38.06
N GLN A 33 -1.88 -13.81 -39.16
CA GLN A 33 -0.91 -14.90 -39.31
C GLN A 33 0.53 -14.37 -39.36
N LYS A 34 0.77 -13.24 -40.03
CA LYS A 34 2.07 -12.54 -40.02
C LYS A 34 2.43 -12.03 -38.62
N ALA A 35 1.46 -11.52 -37.85
CA ALA A 35 1.67 -11.11 -36.47
C ALA A 35 1.92 -12.29 -35.51
N GLN A 36 1.35 -13.47 -35.78
CA GLN A 36 1.65 -14.71 -35.05
C GLN A 36 3.03 -15.27 -35.42
N ALA A 37 3.40 -15.26 -36.70
CA ALA A 37 4.71 -15.72 -37.17
C ALA A 37 5.89 -14.86 -36.64
N GLY A 38 5.64 -13.58 -36.37
CA GLY A 38 6.61 -12.67 -35.74
C GLY A 38 6.70 -12.75 -34.21
N ARG A 39 5.83 -13.52 -33.55
CA ARG A 39 5.98 -13.84 -32.12
C ARG A 39 6.92 -15.03 -32.03
N THR A 40 8.20 -14.76 -31.75
CA THR A 40 9.14 -15.78 -31.31
C THR A 40 8.49 -16.56 -30.17
N GLN A 41 8.24 -17.85 -30.40
CA GLN A 41 7.79 -18.72 -29.32
C GLN A 41 8.84 -18.62 -28.21
N PRO A 42 8.45 -18.47 -26.93
CA PRO A 42 9.42 -18.41 -25.85
C PRO A 42 10.19 -19.74 -25.81
N ASP A 43 11.50 -19.68 -26.06
CA ASP A 43 12.39 -20.87 -26.13
C ASP A 43 12.41 -21.69 -24.83
N HIS A 44 11.85 -21.18 -23.73
CA HIS A 44 11.84 -21.86 -22.44
C HIS A 44 10.63 -21.45 -21.60
N TYR A 45 9.84 -22.44 -21.16
CA TYR A 45 8.81 -22.26 -20.15
C TYR A 45 9.42 -22.51 -18.78
N ALA A 46 9.32 -21.53 -17.87
CA ALA A 46 9.77 -21.70 -16.49
C ALA A 46 8.91 -22.80 -15.83
N GLN A 47 9.54 -23.91 -15.46
CA GLN A 47 8.91 -25.03 -14.76
C GLN A 47 9.46 -25.08 -13.34
N ARG A 48 8.58 -25.35 -12.36
CA ARG A 48 8.98 -25.58 -10.98
C ARG A 48 9.76 -26.91 -10.92
N LYS A 49 11.04 -26.86 -10.56
CA LYS A 49 11.90 -28.03 -10.37
C LYS A 49 12.16 -28.23 -8.88
N VAL A 50 12.44 -29.46 -8.47
CA VAL A 50 12.86 -29.73 -7.09
C VAL A 50 14.27 -29.16 -6.89
N CYS A 51 14.47 -28.41 -5.81
CA CYS A 51 15.77 -27.81 -5.49
C CYS A 51 16.62 -28.81 -4.71
N GLU A 52 17.73 -29.26 -5.30
CA GLU A 52 18.67 -30.20 -4.64
C GLU A 52 19.44 -29.53 -3.49
N ASP A 53 19.66 -28.21 -3.56
CA ASP A 53 20.41 -27.42 -2.57
C ASP A 53 19.53 -26.87 -1.43
N PHE A 54 18.25 -27.29 -1.33
CA PHE A 54 17.28 -26.68 -0.42
C PHE A 54 17.72 -26.69 1.06
N ALA A 55 18.50 -27.69 1.47
CA ALA A 55 19.01 -27.80 2.85
C ALA A 55 19.83 -26.57 3.30
N ALA A 56 20.49 -25.86 2.37
CA ALA A 56 21.24 -24.64 2.68
C ALA A 56 20.32 -23.43 2.93
N PHE A 57 19.13 -23.39 2.32
CA PHE A 57 18.21 -22.24 2.36
C PHE A 57 17.08 -22.42 3.39
N GLN A 58 16.74 -23.65 3.75
CA GLN A 58 15.75 -24.00 4.78
C GLN A 58 15.89 -23.21 6.11
N PRO A 59 17.10 -23.07 6.72
CA PRO A 59 17.23 -22.29 7.95
C PRO A 59 16.95 -20.80 7.74
N GLY A 60 17.19 -20.27 6.53
CA GLY A 60 16.89 -18.89 6.17
C GLY A 60 15.38 -18.62 6.18
N PHE A 61 14.59 -19.49 5.56
CA PHE A 61 13.13 -19.37 5.57
C PHE A 61 12.52 -19.49 6.96
N LEU A 62 13.01 -20.42 7.78
CA LEU A 62 12.60 -20.56 9.18
C LEU A 62 12.89 -19.28 9.97
N LYS A 63 14.09 -18.71 9.80
CA LYS A 63 14.47 -17.44 10.44
C LYS A 63 13.56 -16.30 9.98
N VAL A 64 13.29 -16.18 8.68
CA VAL A 64 12.40 -15.13 8.14
C VAL A 64 10.98 -15.27 8.69
N HIS A 65 10.46 -16.50 8.76
CA HIS A 65 9.14 -16.77 9.31
C HIS A 65 9.06 -16.44 10.80
N GLN A 66 10.14 -16.75 11.55
CA GLN A 66 10.28 -16.36 12.95
C GLN A 66 10.38 -14.83 13.09
N GLU A 67 11.16 -14.14 12.26
CA GLU A 67 11.30 -12.68 12.28
C GLU A 67 10.03 -11.93 11.87
N LEU A 68 9.23 -12.49 10.96
CA LEU A 68 7.90 -12.00 10.62
C LEU A 68 6.93 -12.17 11.79
N LYS A 69 6.96 -13.32 12.47
CA LYS A 69 6.19 -13.58 13.70
C LYS A 69 6.62 -12.68 14.87
N GLU A 70 7.92 -12.38 14.96
CA GLU A 70 8.50 -11.49 15.95
C GLU A 70 8.29 -10.00 15.63
N GLY A 71 7.76 -9.66 14.45
CA GLY A 71 7.52 -8.27 14.04
C GLY A 71 8.79 -7.50 13.63
N LYS A 72 9.96 -8.14 13.62
CA LYS A 72 11.25 -7.55 13.19
C LYS A 72 11.28 -7.24 11.70
N ARG A 73 10.51 -7.97 10.90
CA ARG A 73 10.34 -7.75 9.45
C ARG A 73 8.88 -7.43 9.16
N SER A 74 8.65 -6.59 8.15
CA SER A 74 7.31 -6.19 7.72
C SER A 74 7.11 -6.54 6.26
N LEU A 75 5.85 -6.76 5.87
CA LEU A 75 5.49 -6.93 4.48
C LEU A 75 5.26 -5.57 3.83
N VAL A 76 5.88 -5.36 2.68
CA VAL A 76 5.75 -4.16 1.86
C VAL A 76 5.17 -4.57 0.52
N LYS A 77 4.08 -3.92 0.12
CA LYS A 77 3.50 -4.10 -1.20
C LYS A 77 4.40 -3.41 -2.24
N THR A 78 4.96 -4.19 -3.16
CA THR A 78 5.90 -3.67 -4.18
C THR A 78 5.18 -2.89 -5.27
N SER A 79 5.74 -1.75 -5.67
CA SER A 79 5.24 -0.93 -6.80
C SER A 79 6.01 -1.23 -8.09
N LYS A 80 5.49 -0.78 -9.24
CA LYS A 80 6.08 -1.02 -10.58
C LYS A 80 7.53 -0.53 -10.75
N THR A 81 7.97 0.39 -9.90
CA THR A 81 9.28 1.04 -9.94
C THR A 81 10.33 0.43 -8.99
N ASP A 82 9.94 -0.50 -8.12
CA ASP A 82 10.87 -1.04 -7.13
C ASP A 82 11.85 -2.03 -7.76
N SER A 83 13.14 -1.77 -7.58
CA SER A 83 14.19 -2.68 -8.00
C SER A 83 14.24 -3.89 -7.06
N MET A 84 13.77 -5.04 -7.53
CA MET A 84 13.99 -6.33 -6.86
C MET A 84 15.50 -6.53 -6.61
N GLN A 85 15.86 -6.87 -5.38
CA GLN A 85 17.25 -7.05 -4.96
C GLN A 85 17.58 -8.53 -4.82
N GLN A 86 18.73 -8.93 -5.36
CA GLN A 86 19.27 -10.26 -5.14
C GLN A 86 19.51 -10.48 -3.64
N GLY A 87 19.15 -11.66 -3.13
CA GLY A 87 19.26 -12.01 -1.72
C GLY A 87 18.07 -11.59 -0.85
N ALA A 88 17.05 -10.94 -1.43
CA ALA A 88 15.83 -10.58 -0.71
C ALA A 88 14.78 -11.70 -0.70
N TYR A 89 13.88 -11.62 0.29
CA TYR A 89 12.74 -12.52 0.44
C TYR A 89 11.45 -11.83 -0.01
N TYR A 90 10.60 -12.58 -0.68
CA TYR A 90 9.30 -12.17 -1.21
C TYR A 90 8.25 -13.21 -0.82
N VAL A 91 6.98 -12.84 -0.84
CA VAL A 91 5.83 -13.73 -0.67
C VAL A 91 5.06 -13.69 -1.97
N VAL A 92 4.74 -14.84 -2.56
CA VAL A 92 3.94 -14.96 -3.78
C VAL A 92 2.91 -16.06 -3.56
N ASP A 93 1.62 -15.78 -3.77
CA ASP A 93 0.52 -16.72 -3.55
C ASP A 93 0.53 -17.37 -2.13
N GLY A 94 0.96 -16.60 -1.13
CA GLY A 94 1.08 -17.05 0.26
C GLY A 94 2.29 -17.94 0.54
N GLN A 95 3.19 -18.16 -0.43
CA GLN A 95 4.43 -18.90 -0.26
C GLN A 95 5.64 -17.97 -0.21
N LEU A 96 6.57 -18.24 0.71
CA LEU A 96 7.86 -17.54 0.78
C LEU A 96 8.76 -17.94 -0.42
N LEU A 97 9.34 -16.92 -1.04
CA LEU A 97 10.27 -17.00 -2.17
C LEU A 97 11.55 -16.25 -1.83
N TYR A 98 12.70 -16.89 -2.05
CA TYR A 98 14.03 -16.32 -1.93
C TYR A 98 14.64 -16.11 -3.31
N LEU A 99 15.08 -14.88 -3.60
CA LEU A 99 15.74 -14.54 -4.87
C LEU A 99 17.25 -14.78 -4.75
N ALA A 100 17.72 -15.97 -5.14
CA ALA A 100 19.11 -16.39 -4.95
C ALA A 100 20.09 -15.68 -5.90
N SER A 101 19.73 -15.56 -7.18
CA SER A 101 20.59 -14.91 -8.17
C SER A 101 19.79 -14.30 -9.32
N ILE A 102 20.26 -13.16 -9.83
CA ILE A 102 19.81 -12.56 -11.08
C ILE A 102 20.91 -12.81 -12.11
N GLY A 103 20.60 -13.54 -13.18
CA GLY A 103 21.50 -13.81 -14.30
C GLY A 103 21.77 -12.58 -15.16
N GLU A 104 22.42 -12.77 -16.30
CA GLU A 104 22.79 -11.67 -17.21
C GLU A 104 21.57 -10.83 -17.61
N GLN A 105 21.68 -9.53 -17.38
CA GLN A 105 20.62 -8.56 -17.68
C GLN A 105 20.69 -8.20 -19.17
N MET A 106 19.79 -8.76 -19.96
CA MET A 106 19.57 -8.34 -21.33
C MET A 106 18.64 -7.13 -21.35
N THR A 107 19.01 -6.10 -22.10
CA THR A 107 18.12 -4.97 -22.33
C THR A 107 17.01 -5.42 -23.29
N ALA A 108 15.78 -5.55 -22.79
CA ALA A 108 14.63 -5.83 -23.63
C ALA A 108 14.37 -4.66 -24.60
N SER A 109 13.60 -4.91 -25.67
CA SER A 109 13.27 -3.93 -26.72
C SER A 109 12.60 -2.63 -26.23
N ASN A 110 12.12 -2.63 -24.98
CA ASN A 110 11.51 -1.49 -24.28
C ASN A 110 12.48 -0.71 -23.38
N GLY A 111 13.79 -0.99 -23.43
CA GLY A 111 14.82 -0.32 -22.63
C GLY A 111 14.90 -0.78 -21.16
N THR A 112 14.10 -1.77 -20.76
CA THR A 112 14.15 -2.33 -19.40
C THR A 112 15.12 -3.50 -19.32
N LYS A 113 15.88 -3.56 -18.22
CA LYS A 113 16.82 -4.65 -17.93
C LYS A 113 16.03 -5.88 -17.47
N ASP A 114 16.12 -6.98 -18.21
CA ASP A 114 15.48 -8.25 -17.89
C ASP A 114 16.52 -9.37 -17.87
N GLY A 115 16.41 -10.29 -16.93
CA GLY A 115 17.37 -11.37 -16.73
C GLY A 115 16.70 -12.57 -16.11
N ARG A 116 17.21 -13.77 -16.39
CA ARG A 116 16.71 -14.99 -15.73
C ARG A 116 17.06 -14.94 -14.24
N THR A 117 16.13 -15.30 -13.39
CA THR A 117 16.33 -15.33 -11.94
C THR A 117 16.29 -16.76 -11.43
N ARG A 118 17.10 -17.09 -10.42
CA ARG A 118 16.95 -18.33 -9.65
C ARG A 118 16.13 -18.00 -8.40
N CYS A 119 14.86 -18.39 -8.43
CA CYS A 119 13.95 -18.23 -7.30
C CYS A 119 13.79 -19.56 -6.58
N ILE A 120 13.90 -19.57 -5.26
CA ILE A 120 13.73 -20.75 -4.41
C ILE A 120 12.50 -20.53 -3.54
N PHE A 121 11.57 -21.46 -3.54
CA PHE A 121 10.36 -21.43 -2.71
C PHE A 121 10.57 -22.21 -1.41
N GLU A 122 9.83 -21.85 -0.37
CA GLU A 122 9.85 -22.54 0.93
C GLU A 122 9.43 -24.02 0.86
N ASN A 123 8.70 -24.42 -0.18
CA ASN A 123 8.27 -25.79 -0.40
C ASN A 123 9.35 -26.68 -1.06
N GLY A 124 10.58 -26.17 -1.18
CA GLY A 124 11.69 -26.91 -1.79
C GLY A 124 11.70 -26.92 -3.31
N THR A 125 10.87 -26.10 -3.97
CA THR A 125 10.92 -25.93 -5.43
C THR A 125 11.75 -24.73 -5.82
N GLU A 126 12.48 -24.82 -6.93
CA GLU A 126 13.12 -23.70 -7.59
C GLU A 126 12.47 -23.41 -8.94
N THR A 127 12.58 -22.16 -9.38
CA THR A 127 12.04 -21.71 -10.67
C THR A 127 12.97 -20.69 -11.28
N ASP A 128 13.14 -20.80 -12.60
CA ASP A 128 14.01 -19.93 -13.40
C ASP A 128 13.24 -18.82 -14.16
N ILE A 129 12.28 -18.17 -13.49
CA ILE A 129 11.47 -17.11 -14.11
C ILE A 129 12.31 -15.88 -14.48
N LEU A 130 11.86 -15.15 -15.50
CA LEU A 130 12.40 -13.84 -15.83
C LEU A 130 12.09 -12.83 -14.71
N LEU A 131 12.98 -11.87 -14.51
CA LEU A 131 12.85 -10.82 -13.50
C LEU A 131 11.55 -10.03 -13.67
N GLN A 132 11.13 -9.76 -14.91
CA GLN A 132 9.84 -9.12 -15.16
C GLN A 132 8.63 -9.98 -14.77
N THR A 133 8.68 -11.29 -15.01
CA THR A 133 7.62 -12.21 -14.60
C THR A 133 7.53 -12.31 -13.08
N LEU A 134 8.68 -12.37 -12.38
CA LEU A 134 8.72 -12.31 -10.92
C LEU A 134 8.11 -11.01 -10.40
N ARG A 135 8.50 -9.86 -10.96
CA ARG A 135 7.91 -8.55 -10.61
C ARG A 135 6.40 -8.53 -10.78
N ARG A 136 5.90 -9.08 -11.89
CA ARG A 136 4.46 -9.16 -12.13
C ARG A 136 3.77 -10.06 -11.09
N ASN A 137 4.31 -11.23 -10.80
CA ASN A 137 3.72 -12.16 -9.83
C ASN A 137 3.68 -11.57 -8.41
N VAL A 138 4.78 -10.95 -7.97
CA VAL A 138 4.81 -10.26 -6.65
C VAL A 138 3.84 -9.07 -6.65
N MET A 139 3.69 -8.34 -7.75
CA MET A 139 2.73 -7.24 -7.84
C MET A 139 1.26 -7.72 -7.80
N GLU A 140 0.96 -8.83 -8.47
CA GLU A 140 -0.41 -9.33 -8.68
C GLU A 140 -0.92 -10.07 -7.44
N SER A 141 -0.08 -10.88 -6.80
CA SER A 141 -0.48 -11.76 -5.69
C SER A 141 0.56 -11.89 -4.57
N GLY A 142 1.47 -10.92 -4.44
CA GLY A 142 2.60 -11.02 -3.51
C GLY A 142 2.95 -9.77 -2.71
N TYR A 143 3.96 -9.94 -1.88
CA TYR A 143 4.53 -8.92 -0.98
C TYR A 143 6.07 -9.05 -0.98
N ALA A 144 6.80 -7.95 -0.81
CA ALA A 144 8.22 -8.00 -0.45
C ALA A 144 8.37 -8.00 1.06
N ILE A 145 9.38 -8.69 1.57
CA ILE A 145 9.74 -8.65 2.99
C ILE A 145 10.85 -7.63 3.17
N THR A 146 10.68 -6.66 4.08
CA THR A 146 11.74 -5.69 4.38
C THR A 146 12.95 -6.36 5.00
N ALA A 147 14.13 -5.79 4.74
CA ALA A 147 15.34 -6.14 5.48
C ALA A 147 15.14 -5.88 6.99
N THR A 148 15.88 -6.62 7.81
CA THR A 148 15.84 -6.46 9.28
C THR A 148 16.34 -5.05 9.65
N GLN A 149 15.78 -4.44 10.71
CA GLN A 149 16.24 -3.13 11.21
C GLN A 149 17.77 -3.05 11.42
N GLU A 150 18.44 -4.15 11.73
CA GLU A 150 19.91 -4.20 11.86
C GLU A 150 20.69 -3.85 10.58
N GLU A 151 20.09 -3.97 9.38
CA GLU A 151 20.70 -3.55 8.11
C GLU A 151 20.25 -2.14 7.68
N GLU A 152 19.06 -1.68 8.08
CA GLU A 152 18.60 -0.30 7.88
C GLU A 152 19.21 0.70 8.90
N ASP A 153 19.66 0.21 10.06
CA ASP A 153 20.30 0.99 11.13
C ASP A 153 21.70 1.54 10.77
N ASN A 154 22.20 1.28 9.55
CA ASN A 154 23.38 1.96 9.03
C ASN A 154 23.07 3.22 8.20
N VAL A 155 21.80 3.61 8.03
CA VAL A 155 21.44 4.83 7.28
C VAL A 155 20.88 5.96 8.16
N PHE A 156 20.53 5.69 9.43
CA PHE A 156 20.17 6.73 10.40
C PHE A 156 20.81 6.51 11.78
N LYS A 157 22.15 6.52 11.83
CA LYS A 157 22.85 6.85 13.09
C LYS A 157 23.13 8.34 13.11
N ASN A 158 22.22 9.10 13.70
CA ASN A 158 22.61 10.26 14.50
C ASN A 158 22.62 9.78 15.97
N PRO A 159 23.79 9.58 16.58
CA PRO A 159 23.90 9.44 18.02
C PRO A 159 24.08 10.85 18.58
N ASP A 160 22.99 11.59 18.78
CA ASP A 160 23.02 12.79 19.61
C ASP A 160 21.59 13.15 20.04
N GLY A 161 21.38 13.23 21.36
CA GLY A 161 20.15 13.73 21.95
C GLY A 161 19.62 12.96 23.16
N VAL A 162 20.47 12.61 24.12
CA VAL A 162 19.99 12.47 25.50
C VAL A 162 20.33 13.78 26.20
N GLU A 163 19.37 14.70 26.22
CA GLU A 163 19.37 15.79 27.17
C GLU A 163 18.75 15.27 28.48
N ASP A 164 19.51 15.41 29.57
CA ASP A 164 19.08 15.09 30.93
C ASP A 164 18.08 16.17 31.39
N GLY A 165 16.81 16.00 31.02
CA GLY A 165 15.71 16.91 31.35
C GLY A 165 14.31 16.35 31.12
N ASP A 166 14.17 15.05 30.83
CA ASP A 166 12.92 14.46 30.35
C ASP A 166 11.96 14.09 31.48
N LYS A 167 10.81 14.78 31.53
CA LYS A 167 9.68 14.40 32.39
C LYS A 167 8.99 13.18 31.81
N VAL A 168 9.04 12.08 32.56
CA VAL A 168 8.24 10.87 32.29
C VAL A 168 6.77 11.26 32.21
N THR A 169 6.15 11.08 31.05
CA THR A 169 4.73 11.42 30.83
C THR A 169 3.79 10.27 31.17
N GLY A 170 4.26 9.01 31.15
CA GLY A 170 3.49 7.85 31.61
C GLY A 170 4.02 6.49 31.13
N TYR A 171 3.20 5.46 31.31
CA TYR A 171 3.48 4.07 31.02
C TYR A 171 2.39 3.49 30.12
N ILE A 172 2.79 2.80 29.05
CA ILE A 172 1.92 1.93 28.26
C ILE A 172 2.00 0.54 28.87
N TYR A 173 0.87 -0.12 29.04
CA TYR A 173 0.80 -1.48 29.55
C TYR A 173 0.03 -2.39 28.60
N ILE A 174 0.48 -3.65 28.53
CA ILE A 174 -0.17 -4.73 27.81
C ILE A 174 -0.59 -5.78 28.83
N LEU A 175 -1.89 -6.10 28.84
CA LEU A 175 -2.46 -7.06 29.78
C LEU A 175 -3.11 -8.22 29.03
N SER A 176 -2.97 -9.42 29.56
CA SER A 176 -3.77 -10.58 29.17
C SER A 176 -4.86 -10.83 30.21
N SER A 177 -6.08 -11.16 29.74
CA SER A 177 -7.15 -11.59 30.65
C SER A 177 -6.87 -12.99 31.19
N LEU A 178 -7.04 -13.21 32.49
CA LEU A 178 -7.06 -14.55 33.11
C LEU A 178 -8.50 -15.00 33.40
N SER A 179 -9.48 -14.49 32.64
CA SER A 179 -10.89 -14.85 32.82
C SER A 179 -11.14 -16.32 32.48
N ASN A 180 -11.97 -16.98 33.30
CA ASN A 180 -12.42 -18.36 33.07
C ASN A 180 -13.62 -18.44 32.12
N ASN A 181 -14.09 -17.32 31.57
CA ASN A 181 -15.25 -17.29 30.70
C ASN A 181 -14.93 -17.98 29.35
N PRO A 182 -15.71 -19.00 28.91
CA PRO A 182 -15.46 -19.71 27.66
C PRO A 182 -15.42 -18.82 26.41
N GLU A 183 -16.15 -17.69 26.39
CA GLU A 183 -16.12 -16.75 25.25
C GLU A 183 -14.80 -15.99 25.12
N ILE A 184 -14.09 -15.77 26.23
CA ILE A 184 -12.80 -15.08 26.27
C ILE A 184 -11.66 -16.07 26.03
N ARG A 185 -11.81 -17.30 26.55
CA ARG A 185 -10.80 -18.37 26.45
C ARG A 185 -10.68 -18.95 25.03
N MET A 186 -11.66 -18.74 24.16
CA MET A 186 -11.61 -19.16 22.76
C MET A 186 -10.58 -18.38 21.93
N TYR A 187 -10.20 -17.17 22.36
CA TYR A 187 -9.28 -16.31 21.61
C TYR A 187 -7.85 -16.45 22.13
N ASP A 188 -6.97 -17.01 21.31
CA ASP A 188 -5.53 -16.95 21.52
C ASP A 188 -4.98 -15.55 21.20
N ASN A 189 -4.09 -15.02 22.03
CA ASN A 189 -3.48 -13.68 21.89
C ASN A 189 -4.43 -12.48 22.08
N LEU A 190 -5.36 -12.58 23.02
CA LEU A 190 -6.21 -11.47 23.42
C LEU A 190 -5.48 -10.56 24.43
N TYR A 191 -5.20 -9.33 24.00
CA TYR A 191 -4.51 -8.34 24.84
C TYR A 191 -5.31 -7.04 24.98
N LYS A 192 -5.24 -6.48 26.18
CA LYS A 192 -5.67 -5.12 26.47
C LYS A 192 -4.46 -4.19 26.43
N ILE A 193 -4.55 -3.14 25.63
CA ILE A 193 -3.49 -2.12 25.50
C ILE A 193 -4.05 -0.83 26.10
N GLY A 194 -3.35 -0.27 27.08
CA GLY A 194 -3.77 0.96 27.75
C GLY A 194 -2.59 1.84 28.15
N PHE A 195 -2.91 3.08 28.51
CA PHE A 195 -1.94 4.07 28.97
C PHE A 195 -2.29 4.54 30.38
N THR A 196 -1.29 4.72 31.23
CA THR A 196 -1.43 5.26 32.58
C THR A 196 -0.33 6.27 32.89
N ILE A 197 -0.64 7.31 33.65
CA ILE A 197 0.35 8.26 34.15
C ILE A 197 1.03 7.70 35.43
N ASN A 198 0.27 6.93 36.23
CA ASN A 198 0.72 6.30 37.47
C ASN A 198 1.39 4.95 37.20
N SER A 199 1.81 4.23 38.25
CA SER A 199 2.34 2.88 38.10
C SER A 199 1.30 1.91 37.51
N VAL A 200 1.77 0.95 36.71
CA VAL A 200 0.91 -0.05 36.08
C VAL A 200 0.30 -0.95 37.15
N GLU A 201 1.05 -1.25 38.20
CA GLU A 201 0.60 -2.09 39.33
C GLU A 201 -0.59 -1.46 40.07
N GLU A 202 -0.57 -0.15 40.33
CA GLU A 202 -1.68 0.55 40.99
C GLU A 202 -2.94 0.57 40.11
N ARG A 203 -2.78 0.75 38.79
CA ARG A 203 -3.91 0.81 37.85
C ARG A 203 -4.60 -0.55 37.69
N VAL A 204 -3.85 -1.64 37.84
CA VAL A 204 -4.31 -3.02 37.66
C VAL A 204 -4.77 -3.67 38.97
N ALA A 205 -4.44 -3.09 40.13
CA ALA A 205 -4.75 -3.65 41.45
C ALA A 205 -6.25 -3.95 41.67
N ASN A 206 -7.16 -3.18 41.05
CA ASN A 206 -8.61 -3.37 41.15
C ASN A 206 -9.25 -3.94 39.86
N ALA A 207 -8.47 -4.54 38.96
CA ALA A 207 -8.95 -5.03 37.68
C ALA A 207 -10.08 -6.07 37.80
N ALA A 208 -10.04 -6.91 38.85
CA ALA A 208 -11.06 -7.94 39.07
C ALA A 208 -12.49 -7.38 39.30
N ASN A 209 -12.61 -6.12 39.73
CA ASN A 209 -13.90 -5.48 40.01
C ASN A 209 -14.30 -4.44 38.96
N GLU A 210 -13.47 -4.20 37.94
CA GLU A 210 -13.71 -3.17 36.94
C GLU A 210 -14.26 -3.79 35.63
N PRO A 211 -15.41 -3.32 35.11
CA PRO A 211 -15.96 -3.78 33.83
C PRO A 211 -14.99 -3.62 32.64
N THR A 212 -14.12 -2.61 32.70
CA THR A 212 -13.06 -2.33 31.70
C THR A 212 -12.05 -3.47 31.55
N TYR A 213 -11.89 -4.31 32.58
CA TYR A 213 -11.01 -5.47 32.60
C TYR A 213 -11.78 -6.80 32.56
N LEU A 214 -13.04 -6.77 32.12
CA LEU A 214 -13.90 -7.95 32.00
C LEU A 214 -14.21 -8.61 33.34
N MET A 215 -14.15 -7.84 34.45
CA MET A 215 -14.38 -8.33 35.82
C MET A 215 -13.54 -9.56 36.17
N ALA A 216 -12.30 -9.59 35.65
CA ALA A 216 -11.41 -10.72 35.79
C ALA A 216 -10.01 -10.24 36.22
N PRO A 217 -9.25 -11.09 36.93
CA PRO A 217 -7.83 -10.81 37.14
C PRO A 217 -7.12 -10.74 35.78
N VAL A 218 -6.14 -9.85 35.70
CA VAL A 218 -5.34 -9.62 34.49
C VAL A 218 -3.86 -9.76 34.83
N LYS A 219 -3.07 -10.21 33.86
CA LYS A 219 -1.62 -10.36 33.99
C LYS A 219 -0.94 -9.31 33.11
N VAL A 220 0.07 -8.64 33.66
CA VAL A 220 0.92 -7.71 32.91
C VAL A 220 1.93 -8.52 32.10
N GLU A 221 1.87 -8.42 30.78
CA GLU A 221 2.80 -9.10 29.87
C GLU A 221 3.95 -8.17 29.46
N ALA A 222 3.69 -6.87 29.31
CA ALA A 222 4.71 -5.87 29.01
C ALA A 222 4.32 -4.48 29.52
N SER A 223 5.33 -3.67 29.82
CA SER A 223 5.19 -2.27 30.20
C SER A 223 6.26 -1.43 29.52
N TYR A 224 5.85 -0.36 28.85
CA TYR A 224 6.75 0.57 28.16
C TYR A 224 6.67 1.94 28.80
N LYS A 225 7.83 2.51 29.13
CA LYS A 225 7.92 3.87 29.64
C LYS A 225 8.00 4.83 28.45
N ILE A 226 7.11 5.82 28.39
CA ILE A 226 7.11 6.81 27.31
C ILE A 226 7.32 8.24 27.84
N VAL A 227 7.98 9.03 27.00
CA VAL A 227 8.36 10.42 27.27
C VAL A 227 7.68 11.32 26.24
N ASN A 228 7.14 12.45 26.71
CA ASN A 228 6.55 13.50 25.88
C ASN A 228 5.42 13.05 24.92
N MET A 229 4.56 12.12 25.34
CA MET A 229 3.44 11.64 24.50
C MET A 229 2.08 11.85 25.18
N ASN A 230 1.09 12.25 24.39
CA ASN A 230 -0.29 12.47 24.85
C ASN A 230 -1.08 11.15 24.82
N SER A 231 -1.72 10.79 25.94
CA SER A 231 -2.52 9.57 26.09
C SER A 231 -3.60 9.42 25.01
N HIS A 232 -4.32 10.49 24.71
CA HIS A 232 -5.40 10.47 23.72
C HIS A 232 -4.89 10.26 22.29
N VAL A 233 -3.71 10.81 21.97
CA VAL A 233 -3.11 10.61 20.64
C VAL A 233 -2.63 9.16 20.50
N PHE A 234 -2.02 8.61 21.55
CA PHE A 234 -1.62 7.21 21.58
C PHE A 234 -2.82 6.26 21.39
N GLU A 235 -3.88 6.42 22.18
CA GLU A 235 -5.10 5.63 22.07
C GLU A 235 -5.69 5.72 20.66
N THR A 236 -5.82 6.93 20.12
CA THR A 236 -6.34 7.13 18.76
C THR A 236 -5.52 6.38 17.71
N LEU A 237 -4.19 6.40 17.80
CA LEU A 237 -3.30 5.70 16.86
C LEU A 237 -3.41 4.18 17.00
N VAL A 238 -3.44 3.65 18.23
CA VAL A 238 -3.61 2.22 18.48
C VAL A 238 -4.97 1.75 17.94
N HIS A 239 -6.05 2.47 18.28
CA HIS A 239 -7.38 2.20 17.76
C HIS A 239 -7.37 2.22 16.23
N GLN A 240 -6.79 3.24 15.59
CA GLN A 240 -6.76 3.34 14.13
C GLN A 240 -6.02 2.17 13.46
N VAL A 241 -4.94 1.66 14.06
CA VAL A 241 -4.14 0.56 13.50
C VAL A 241 -4.79 -0.80 13.76
N LEU A 242 -5.42 -0.98 14.93
CA LEU A 242 -5.96 -2.26 15.40
C LEU A 242 -7.49 -2.35 15.35
N ASP A 243 -8.17 -1.37 14.76
CA ASP A 243 -9.63 -1.33 14.58
C ASP A 243 -10.16 -2.64 13.97
N ALA A 244 -9.44 -3.17 12.98
CA ALA A 244 -9.79 -4.40 12.27
C ALA A 244 -9.77 -5.67 13.15
N VAL A 245 -9.09 -5.63 14.31
CA VAL A 245 -8.98 -6.76 15.26
C VAL A 245 -9.46 -6.41 16.66
N GLN A 246 -10.25 -5.34 16.77
CA GLN A 246 -10.89 -4.96 18.01
C GLN A 246 -11.99 -5.97 18.35
N LEU A 247 -11.95 -6.52 19.56
CA LEU A 247 -12.96 -7.44 20.05
C LEU A 247 -14.09 -6.65 20.72
N GLN A 248 -15.29 -6.71 20.14
CA GLN A 248 -16.48 -6.11 20.72
C GLN A 248 -17.05 -7.04 21.81
N LEU A 249 -16.60 -6.84 23.05
CA LEU A 249 -17.13 -7.55 24.21
C LEU A 249 -18.24 -6.73 24.89
N THR A 250 -19.18 -7.44 25.51
CA THR A 250 -20.24 -6.85 26.33
C THR A 250 -20.16 -7.44 27.71
N VAL A 251 -19.96 -6.59 28.72
CA VAL A 251 -19.82 -7.01 30.12
C VAL A 251 -20.86 -6.30 30.95
N THR A 252 -21.55 -7.04 31.80
CA THR A 252 -22.53 -6.49 32.73
C THR A 252 -21.87 -6.36 34.11
N ASP A 253 -21.87 -5.16 34.67
CA ASP A 253 -21.38 -4.90 36.03
C ASP A 253 -22.25 -5.59 37.09
N ASN A 254 -21.76 -5.69 38.33
CA ASN A 254 -22.49 -6.18 39.50
C ASN A 254 -23.79 -5.38 39.76
N ASP A 255 -23.84 -4.13 39.32
CA ASP A 255 -25.02 -3.25 39.38
C ASP A 255 -26.01 -3.42 38.21
N GLY A 256 -25.76 -4.37 37.30
CA GLY A 256 -26.64 -4.67 36.16
C GLY A 256 -26.47 -3.73 34.95
N ASN A 257 -25.47 -2.82 34.99
CA ASN A 257 -25.17 -1.92 33.89
C ASN A 257 -24.31 -2.60 32.82
N VAL A 258 -24.66 -2.40 31.55
CA VAL A 258 -23.95 -3.00 30.41
C VAL A 258 -22.85 -2.05 29.93
N HIS A 259 -21.63 -2.57 29.85
CA HIS A 259 -20.43 -1.86 29.42
C HIS A 259 -19.79 -2.56 28.21
N HIS A 260 -19.23 -1.76 27.31
CA HIS A 260 -18.53 -2.23 26.10
C HIS A 260 -17.07 -1.76 26.13
N PRO A 261 -16.14 -2.59 26.64
CA PRO A 261 -14.73 -2.19 26.67
C PRO A 261 -14.13 -2.26 25.26
N GLN A 262 -13.66 -1.11 24.76
CA GLN A 262 -13.13 -0.95 23.40
C GLN A 262 -11.62 -1.23 23.27
N GLU A 263 -10.93 -1.48 24.36
CA GLU A 263 -9.46 -1.53 24.39
C GLU A 263 -8.90 -2.96 24.32
N TRP A 264 -9.68 -3.92 23.81
CA TRP A 264 -9.30 -5.33 23.70
C TRP A 264 -9.07 -5.72 22.24
N TYR A 265 -7.90 -6.30 21.96
CA TYR A 265 -7.47 -6.61 20.59
C TYR A 265 -6.93 -8.04 20.51
N VAL A 266 -7.25 -8.72 19.41
CA VAL A 266 -6.71 -10.07 19.10
C VAL A 266 -5.50 -9.90 18.19
N VAL A 267 -4.30 -9.87 18.76
CA VAL A 267 -3.06 -9.55 18.05
C VAL A 267 -1.87 -10.23 18.74
N PRO A 268 -0.90 -10.82 18.01
CA PRO A 268 0.28 -11.39 18.64
C PRO A 268 1.11 -10.35 19.41
N LEU A 269 1.58 -10.70 20.62
CA LEU A 269 2.37 -9.82 21.48
C LEU A 269 3.57 -9.15 20.77
N PRO A 270 4.36 -9.86 19.93
CA PRO A 270 5.49 -9.23 19.24
C PRO A 270 5.06 -8.10 18.29
N VAL A 271 3.91 -8.26 17.63
CA VAL A 271 3.37 -7.22 16.73
C VAL A 271 2.94 -6.00 17.54
N VAL A 272 2.34 -6.18 18.72
CA VAL A 272 1.99 -5.07 19.61
C VAL A 272 3.24 -4.30 20.03
N ASN A 273 4.32 -5.00 20.37
CA ASN A 273 5.59 -4.38 20.74
C ASN A 273 6.14 -3.51 19.59
N THR A 274 6.15 -4.05 18.36
CA THR A 274 6.56 -3.28 17.17
C THR A 274 5.65 -2.09 16.91
N ILE A 275 4.32 -2.22 17.10
CA ILE A 275 3.38 -1.10 16.98
C ILE A 275 3.76 0.01 17.96
N ILE A 276 3.99 -0.33 19.22
CA ILE A 276 4.36 0.64 20.26
C ILE A 276 5.68 1.34 19.89
N GLU A 277 6.70 0.60 19.47
CA GLU A 277 7.97 1.19 19.00
C GLU A 277 7.78 2.14 17.81
N LYS A 278 6.95 1.76 16.83
CA LYS A 278 6.66 2.59 15.66
C LYS A 278 5.82 3.83 16.02
N ILE A 279 4.96 3.76 17.04
CA ILE A 279 4.22 4.90 17.59
C ILE A 279 5.19 5.86 18.29
N VAL A 280 6.10 5.35 19.12
CA VAL A 280 7.14 6.15 19.78
C VAL A 280 8.03 6.86 18.75
N ASN A 281 8.39 6.16 17.67
CA ASN A 281 9.18 6.75 16.57
C ASN A 281 8.34 7.58 15.58
N GLY A 282 7.02 7.75 15.79
CA GLY A 282 6.12 8.54 14.94
C GLY A 282 5.89 7.98 13.52
N SER A 283 6.42 6.80 13.21
CA SER A 283 6.37 6.19 11.87
C SER A 283 5.11 5.35 11.62
N ILE A 284 4.31 5.09 12.67
CA ILE A 284 3.11 4.24 12.65
C ILE A 284 2.04 4.69 11.65
N THR A 285 1.97 5.99 11.31
CA THR A 285 1.00 6.54 10.35
C THR A 285 1.11 5.92 8.96
N LYS A 286 2.24 5.28 8.66
CA LYS A 286 2.52 4.56 7.41
C LYS A 286 2.27 3.05 7.50
N TYR A 287 1.68 2.53 8.57
CA TYR A 287 1.47 1.10 8.77
C TYR A 287 0.01 0.79 9.10
N THR A 288 -0.46 -0.35 8.63
CA THR A 288 -1.79 -0.93 8.91
C THR A 288 -1.61 -2.39 9.29
N TYR A 289 -2.41 -2.89 10.23
CA TYR A 289 -2.35 -4.30 10.62
C TYR A 289 -3.14 -5.18 9.62
N ASN A 290 -2.56 -6.28 9.15
CA ASN A 290 -3.25 -7.29 8.35
C ASN A 290 -3.67 -8.48 9.23
N PRO A 291 -4.97 -8.71 9.47
CA PRO A 291 -5.46 -9.83 10.27
C PRO A 291 -5.16 -11.22 9.70
N ALA A 292 -5.11 -11.37 8.37
CA ALA A 292 -4.92 -12.66 7.72
C ALA A 292 -3.47 -13.17 7.84
N LEU A 293 -2.51 -12.25 7.82
CA LEU A 293 -1.08 -12.56 7.92
C LEU A 293 -0.51 -12.30 9.32
N GLN A 294 -1.33 -11.75 10.23
CA GLN A 294 -0.97 -11.38 11.59
C GLN A 294 0.31 -10.52 11.67
N CYS A 295 0.48 -9.59 10.73
CA CYS A 295 1.68 -8.75 10.64
C CYS A 295 1.33 -7.31 10.25
N LEU A 296 2.27 -6.39 10.47
CA LEU A 296 2.17 -5.02 10.00
C LEU A 296 2.47 -4.94 8.49
N GLU A 297 1.55 -4.33 7.76
CA GLU A 297 1.74 -3.92 6.38
C GLU A 297 2.09 -2.43 6.33
N LYS A 298 3.18 -2.08 5.66
CA LYS A 298 3.49 -0.68 5.39
C LYS A 298 2.57 -0.16 4.29
N ARG A 299 1.66 0.73 4.65
CA ARG A 299 0.94 1.55 3.68
C ARG A 299 1.93 2.54 3.09
N ILE A 300 2.13 2.48 1.77
CA ILE A 300 2.71 3.61 1.04
C ILE A 300 1.67 4.72 1.13
N VAL A 301 1.78 5.55 2.17
CA VAL A 301 0.95 6.74 2.29
C VAL A 301 1.47 7.69 1.23
N LYS A 302 0.56 8.03 0.31
CA LYS A 302 0.75 8.95 -0.79
C LYS A 302 1.46 10.20 -0.29
N ALA A 303 2.36 10.75 -1.09
CA ALA A 303 2.78 12.13 -0.89
C ALA A 303 1.52 13.00 -1.09
N GLU A 304 0.86 13.38 0.00
CA GLU A 304 -0.21 14.38 -0.06
C GLU A 304 0.44 15.76 -0.17
N SER A 305 -0.23 16.64 -0.92
CA SER A 305 0.17 18.04 -1.03
C SER A 305 0.20 18.69 0.35
N THR A 306 1.39 19.04 0.85
CA THR A 306 1.56 19.77 2.10
C THR A 306 1.36 21.28 1.94
N PHE A 307 1.26 21.79 0.70
CA PHE A 307 1.12 23.21 0.45
C PHE A 307 -0.28 23.74 0.83
N ASN A 308 -0.31 24.76 1.68
CA ASN A 308 -1.54 25.42 2.10
C ASN A 308 -2.07 26.34 0.98
N THR A 309 -3.17 25.94 0.33
CA THR A 309 -3.82 26.73 -0.73
C THR A 309 -4.98 27.60 -0.23
N THR A 310 -5.12 27.80 1.09
CA THR A 310 -6.24 28.56 1.65
C THR A 310 -6.22 29.99 1.14
N GLY A 311 -7.29 30.40 0.46
CA GLY A 311 -7.43 31.73 -0.14
C GLY A 311 -6.94 31.84 -1.60
N MET A 312 -6.33 30.81 -2.16
CA MET A 312 -5.89 30.80 -3.57
C MET A 312 -6.96 30.19 -4.49
N LYS A 313 -7.19 30.83 -5.65
CA LYS A 313 -7.96 30.25 -6.75
C LYS A 313 -7.06 29.31 -7.53
N VAL A 314 -7.15 28.01 -7.24
CA VAL A 314 -6.35 26.96 -7.90
C VAL A 314 -7.16 26.26 -9.00
N LEU A 315 -6.57 26.11 -10.17
CA LEU A 315 -7.15 25.34 -11.28
C LEU A 315 -6.46 23.99 -11.44
N SER A 316 -7.23 22.90 -11.33
CA SER A 316 -6.70 21.55 -11.59
C SER A 316 -6.76 21.19 -13.08
N LEU A 317 -5.62 20.76 -13.63
CA LEU A 317 -5.46 20.38 -15.03
C LEU A 317 -4.69 19.07 -15.16
N ILE A 318 -5.04 18.30 -16.18
CA ILE A 318 -4.30 17.09 -16.57
C ILE A 318 -3.39 17.46 -17.74
N ILE A 319 -2.15 17.02 -17.68
CA ILE A 319 -1.11 17.31 -18.67
C ILE A 319 -0.34 16.03 -19.03
N LYS A 320 0.21 15.99 -20.25
CA LYS A 320 1.10 14.90 -20.68
C LYS A 320 2.45 15.03 -19.97
N LYS A 321 3.12 13.89 -19.75
CA LYS A 321 4.40 13.84 -19.05
C LYS A 321 5.48 14.73 -19.68
N CYS A 322 5.62 14.71 -21.01
CA CYS A 322 6.59 15.56 -21.70
C CYS A 322 6.44 17.05 -21.36
N TYR A 323 5.23 17.61 -21.48
CA TYR A 323 5.01 19.02 -21.15
C TYR A 323 5.13 19.32 -19.65
N PHE A 324 4.85 18.34 -18.79
CA PHE A 324 5.08 18.49 -17.35
C PHE A 324 6.58 18.59 -17.05
N ASP A 325 7.39 17.73 -17.65
CA ASP A 325 8.84 17.73 -17.52
C ASP A 325 9.44 19.04 -18.06
N ASP A 326 8.93 19.56 -19.19
CA ASP A 326 9.34 20.86 -19.76
C ASP A 326 8.99 22.05 -18.84
N ILE A 327 7.85 21.98 -18.14
CA ILE A 327 7.46 23.02 -17.15
C ILE A 327 8.37 22.94 -15.93
N MET A 328 8.70 21.73 -15.50
CA MET A 328 9.59 21.48 -14.36
C MET A 328 11.02 21.93 -14.61
N SER A 329 11.52 21.73 -15.83
CA SER A 329 12.84 22.22 -16.26
C SER A 329 12.87 23.73 -16.51
N GLY A 330 11.70 24.36 -16.62
CA GLY A 330 11.55 25.79 -16.91
C GLY A 330 11.68 26.13 -18.40
N GLU A 331 11.79 25.12 -19.28
CA GLU A 331 11.79 25.27 -20.74
C GLU A 331 10.42 25.77 -21.23
N LYS A 332 9.34 25.28 -20.60
CA LYS A 332 7.96 25.69 -20.91
C LYS A 332 7.42 26.64 -19.83
N LYS A 333 7.17 27.89 -20.22
CA LYS A 333 6.66 28.96 -19.33
C LYS A 333 5.20 29.35 -19.58
N ILE A 334 4.56 28.76 -20.59
CA ILE A 334 3.18 29.07 -20.94
C ILE A 334 2.43 27.76 -21.11
N GLU A 335 1.29 27.63 -20.44
CA GLU A 335 0.38 26.50 -20.60
C GLU A 335 -0.87 26.93 -21.37
N TYR A 336 -1.21 26.17 -22.42
CA TYR A 336 -2.28 26.50 -23.37
C TYR A 336 -3.51 25.63 -23.12
N ARG A 337 -4.71 26.23 -23.15
CA ARG A 337 -5.98 25.51 -23.04
C ARG A 337 -7.02 26.02 -24.03
N GLU A 338 -7.42 25.15 -24.95
CA GLU A 338 -8.51 25.41 -25.90
C GLU A 338 -9.83 25.69 -25.17
N LEU A 339 -10.51 26.76 -25.57
CA LEU A 339 -11.82 27.15 -25.05
C LEU A 339 -12.93 26.40 -25.80
N LYS A 340 -13.30 25.22 -25.28
CA LYS A 340 -14.44 24.44 -25.79
C LYS A 340 -15.73 24.85 -25.10
N GLN A 341 -16.87 24.69 -25.78
CA GLN A 341 -18.19 24.96 -25.18
C GLN A 341 -18.42 24.18 -23.87
N THR A 342 -17.92 22.93 -23.80
CA THR A 342 -18.03 22.08 -22.60
C THR A 342 -17.19 22.57 -21.43
N THR A 343 -16.07 23.25 -21.69
CA THR A 343 -15.12 23.74 -20.68
C THR A 343 -15.21 25.25 -20.47
N LEU A 344 -16.15 25.93 -21.12
CA LEU A 344 -16.22 27.39 -21.14
C LEU A 344 -16.39 28.00 -19.75
N LYS A 345 -17.26 27.39 -18.92
CA LYS A 345 -17.49 27.80 -17.52
C LYS A 345 -16.26 27.60 -16.63
N LYS A 346 -15.31 26.75 -17.03
CA LYS A 346 -14.07 26.51 -16.28
C LYS A 346 -13.11 27.69 -16.44
N TYR A 347 -13.06 28.29 -17.62
CA TYR A 347 -12.09 29.34 -17.95
C TYR A 347 -12.67 30.74 -17.98
N THR A 348 -13.99 30.88 -18.01
CA THR A 348 -14.68 32.17 -18.10
C THR A 348 -15.86 32.24 -17.14
N PHE A 349 -16.27 33.46 -16.80
CA PHE A 349 -17.50 33.75 -16.09
C PHE A 349 -18.29 34.84 -16.82
N ILE A 350 -19.59 34.92 -16.59
CA ILE A 350 -20.43 36.01 -17.10
C ILE A 350 -20.65 36.98 -15.95
N ASP A 351 -20.45 38.26 -16.19
CA ASP A 351 -20.84 39.30 -15.25
C ASP A 351 -22.33 39.62 -15.44
N GLU A 352 -23.11 39.51 -14.36
CA GLU A 352 -24.56 39.71 -14.40
C GLU A 352 -24.94 41.18 -14.63
N SER A 353 -24.01 42.11 -14.40
CA SER A 353 -24.25 43.55 -14.54
C SER A 353 -24.22 44.04 -15.98
N ASP A 354 -23.36 43.47 -16.83
CA ASP A 354 -23.21 43.87 -18.23
C ASP A 354 -23.49 42.74 -19.25
N GLY A 355 -23.72 41.51 -18.77
CA GLY A 355 -23.98 40.33 -19.60
C GLY A 355 -22.77 39.86 -20.40
N LYS A 356 -21.58 40.41 -20.17
CA LYS A 356 -20.35 40.06 -20.90
C LYS A 356 -19.62 38.92 -20.23
N ARG A 357 -18.83 38.20 -21.03
CA ARG A 357 -18.05 37.05 -20.58
C ARG A 357 -16.59 37.45 -20.40
N TYR A 358 -16.06 37.22 -19.21
CA TYR A 358 -14.70 37.56 -18.81
C TYR A 358 -13.88 36.30 -18.49
N LEU A 359 -12.56 36.38 -18.68
CA LEU A 359 -11.63 35.32 -18.30
C LEU A 359 -11.51 35.21 -16.79
N LYS A 360 -11.54 33.97 -16.31
CA LYS A 360 -11.32 33.66 -14.91
C LYS A 360 -9.83 33.64 -14.62
N ARG A 361 -9.40 34.51 -13.72
CA ARG A 361 -8.04 34.56 -13.20
C ARG A 361 -7.86 33.53 -12.09
N TYR A 362 -6.75 32.82 -12.16
CA TYR A 362 -6.32 31.81 -11.21
C TYR A 362 -4.95 32.18 -10.66
N ASP A 363 -4.69 31.90 -9.38
CA ASP A 363 -3.43 32.21 -8.72
C ASP A 363 -2.39 31.10 -8.92
N ALA A 364 -2.85 29.86 -9.13
CA ALA A 364 -2.01 28.71 -9.39
C ALA A 364 -2.73 27.64 -10.23
N LEU A 365 -1.94 26.85 -10.97
CA LEU A 365 -2.38 25.63 -11.62
C LEU A 365 -1.88 24.43 -10.85
N ARG A 366 -2.77 23.49 -10.54
CA ARG A 366 -2.39 22.14 -10.08
C ARG A 366 -2.38 21.21 -11.28
N LEU A 367 -1.18 20.86 -11.73
CA LEU A 367 -0.92 20.01 -12.88
C LEU A 367 -0.80 18.55 -12.44
N PHE A 368 -1.50 17.65 -13.13
CA PHE A 368 -1.49 16.21 -12.87
C PHE A 368 -1.03 15.43 -14.11
N VAL A 369 -0.07 14.52 -13.93
CA VAL A 369 0.42 13.65 -15.01
C VAL A 369 -0.48 12.41 -15.12
N GLY A 370 -1.36 12.41 -16.12
CA GLY A 370 -2.28 11.29 -16.38
C GLY A 370 -3.45 11.14 -15.39
N TYR A 371 -4.09 9.96 -15.43
CA TYR A 371 -5.36 9.67 -14.75
C TYR A 371 -5.24 8.69 -13.57
N ASN A 372 -4.02 8.24 -13.23
CA ASN A 372 -3.81 7.26 -12.18
C ASN A 372 -4.03 7.86 -10.78
N LYS A 373 -4.35 7.01 -9.80
CA LYS A 373 -4.55 7.45 -8.40
C LYS A 373 -3.23 7.87 -7.71
N ASP A 374 -2.09 7.41 -8.21
CA ASP A 374 -0.74 7.69 -7.70
C ASP A 374 0.03 8.40 -8.82
N ARG A 375 -0.39 9.63 -9.07
CA ARG A 375 0.07 10.44 -10.20
C ARG A 375 0.96 11.56 -9.70
N GLU A 376 2.03 11.77 -10.45
CA GLU A 376 2.90 12.93 -10.28
C GLU A 376 2.07 14.21 -10.44
N SER A 377 2.28 15.16 -9.54
CA SER A 377 1.56 16.42 -9.57
C SER A 377 2.41 17.59 -9.13
N ALA A 378 2.02 18.77 -9.56
CA ALA A 378 2.72 20.00 -9.22
C ALA A 378 1.76 21.16 -9.04
N LEU A 379 2.09 22.06 -8.13
CA LEU A 379 1.45 23.35 -7.99
C LEU A 379 2.38 24.41 -8.58
N VAL A 380 1.92 25.11 -9.61
CA VAL A 380 2.69 26.12 -10.33
C VAL A 380 1.94 27.44 -10.26
N GLN A 381 2.65 28.51 -9.88
CA GLN A 381 2.08 29.85 -9.82
C GLN A 381 1.67 30.35 -11.20
N VAL A 382 0.56 31.08 -11.29
CA VAL A 382 0.16 31.81 -12.49
C VAL A 382 0.49 33.28 -12.30
N VAL A 383 1.31 33.82 -13.20
CA VAL A 383 1.71 35.24 -13.20
C VAL A 383 0.72 36.07 -14.01
N ASP A 384 0.27 35.52 -15.14
CA ASP A 384 -0.69 36.20 -16.03
C ASP A 384 -1.57 35.19 -16.77
N THR A 385 -2.69 35.66 -17.30
CA THR A 385 -3.65 34.88 -18.08
C THR A 385 -4.15 35.71 -19.25
N THR A 386 -3.83 35.29 -20.46
CA THR A 386 -4.24 35.95 -21.70
C THR A 386 -5.18 35.05 -22.48
N TYR A 387 -5.85 35.62 -23.47
CA TYR A 387 -6.68 34.88 -24.42
C TYR A 387 -6.30 35.27 -25.82
N ASP A 388 -6.02 34.25 -26.61
CA ASP A 388 -5.77 34.37 -28.03
C ASP A 388 -7.11 34.14 -28.77
N ASP A 389 -7.65 35.24 -29.32
CA ASP A 389 -8.88 35.24 -30.11
C ASP A 389 -8.74 34.44 -31.41
N GLU A 390 -7.57 34.44 -32.04
CA GLU A 390 -7.35 33.80 -33.35
C GLU A 390 -7.42 32.27 -33.25
N HIS A 391 -6.86 31.72 -32.16
CA HIS A 391 -6.81 30.28 -31.93
C HIS A 391 -7.86 29.80 -30.91
N SER A 392 -8.62 30.71 -30.28
CA SER A 392 -9.55 30.40 -29.20
C SER A 392 -8.89 29.64 -28.04
N VAL A 393 -7.72 30.10 -27.62
CA VAL A 393 -6.88 29.47 -26.59
C VAL A 393 -6.68 30.41 -25.41
N VAL A 394 -6.83 29.88 -24.20
CA VAL A 394 -6.39 30.56 -22.96
C VAL A 394 -4.94 30.22 -22.71
N GLU A 395 -4.13 31.23 -22.48
CA GLU A 395 -2.72 31.08 -22.14
C GLU A 395 -2.51 31.42 -20.67
N TYR A 396 -1.87 30.51 -19.95
CA TYR A 396 -1.46 30.71 -18.57
C TYR A 396 0.05 30.91 -18.52
N HIS A 397 0.48 32.11 -18.16
CA HIS A 397 1.89 32.41 -17.95
C HIS A 397 2.32 31.87 -16.59
N LEU A 398 3.20 30.89 -16.61
CA LEU A 398 3.65 30.14 -15.45
C LEU A 398 4.82 30.86 -14.77
N GLY A 399 4.76 30.92 -13.44
CA GLY A 399 5.79 31.48 -12.57
C GLY A 399 6.57 30.40 -11.85
N SER A 400 6.76 30.60 -10.54
CA SER A 400 7.48 29.67 -9.68
C SER A 400 6.71 28.36 -9.46
N ILE A 401 7.45 27.25 -9.33
CA ILE A 401 6.90 25.96 -8.88
C ILE A 401 6.78 26.03 -7.36
N LEU A 402 5.55 25.99 -6.87
CA LEU A 402 5.21 26.10 -5.44
C LEU A 402 5.30 24.74 -4.73
N GLU A 403 5.01 23.66 -5.44
CA GLU A 403 5.04 22.30 -4.90
C GLU A 403 5.27 21.28 -6.03
N HIS A 404 6.06 20.24 -5.77
CA HIS A 404 6.19 19.06 -6.64
C HIS A 404 5.99 17.80 -5.81
N VAL A 405 4.95 17.05 -6.14
CA VAL A 405 4.57 15.80 -5.48
C VAL A 405 4.88 14.66 -6.44
N LYS A 406 5.86 13.83 -6.06
CA LYS A 406 6.23 12.62 -6.80
C LYS A 406 5.36 11.43 -6.33
N PRO A 407 5.04 10.50 -7.24
CA PRO A 407 4.24 9.31 -6.94
C PRO A 407 4.91 8.37 -5.96
#